data_AF-A0A151QVF6-F1
#
_entry.id   AF-A0A151QVF6-F1
#
_cell.length_a   1.000
_cell.length_b   1.000
_cell.length_c   1.000
_cell.angle_alpha   90.00
_cell.angle_beta   90.00
_cell.angle_gamma   90.00
#
_symmetry.space_group_name_H-M   'P 1'
#
loop_
_entity.id
_entity.type
_entity.pdbx_description
1 polymer ?
#
loop_
_entity_poly.entity_id
_entity_poly.type
_entity_poly.pdbx_seq_one_letter_code
_entity_poly.pdbx_strand_id
1 'polypeptide(L)'
;LDQDIETQIKMLKEEVSKILVSKTEEPLAKIDLIDSICRLGVNYHFGNEIDEVLQQIHKNYVVNGEIIVQSNLCSLALLFRILRQHGFYVSPLVFENFKDEQGNFGEKLVTDVEGMLCLYEASHMMHSLRQPLYKNLPRLEARHYISIYEQDPSHNELLLTLAKLDFNKLQNLHKKEFGNIYKWWKELDLPSKLPYARDRIIECCFWALAVYFEPHYSQARKIVAKVLAIAAAIDDTYDAYGTIEELELFTEAIERWDISCLDDLPEYMKFIYKSTIRLHEEIEQEMKKEGRAYCVKYAIKEFKMLVQAYMSEARWLKNNYKPTTEEYLHASLETSGYSFMTTLSYIGMGDTATENIFKWVRNEPKIVKGSCIIARLMDDIVSNEFEQKRGHVSSFLECYMSEYGVSREVAIQKCQKAITNAWKDINEECLKPTSVPMPFLTRILNLSRFMNVFYKDKDNFTHSGGLMKKCIKALLIDPVPI
;
A
#
# COMPACT_ATOMS: atom_id res chain seq x y z
N LEU A 1 24.46 -12.00 21.59
CA LEU A 1 24.30 -10.75 20.82
C LEU A 1 22.82 -10.37 20.70
N ASP A 2 21.95 -11.25 20.19
CA ASP A 2 20.53 -10.93 20.01
C ASP A 2 19.76 -10.61 21.31
N GLN A 3 20.01 -11.34 22.40
CA GLN A 3 19.30 -11.12 23.67
C GLN A 3 19.65 -9.78 24.36
N ASP A 4 20.84 -9.24 24.09
CA ASP A 4 21.29 -7.95 24.62
C ASP A 4 20.61 -6.79 23.87
N ILE A 5 20.51 -6.90 22.54
CA ILE A 5 19.80 -5.94 21.69
C ILE A 5 18.30 -5.91 22.01
N GLU A 6 17.68 -7.06 22.27
CA GLU A 6 16.25 -7.10 22.64
C GLU A 6 15.98 -6.41 23.98
N THR A 7 16.86 -6.64 24.96
CA THR A 7 16.81 -5.95 26.26
C THR A 7 16.98 -4.44 26.07
N GLN A 8 17.95 -4.03 25.26
CA GLN A 8 18.21 -2.61 24.97
C GLN A 8 17.02 -1.94 24.27
N ILE A 9 16.45 -2.56 23.23
CA ILE A 9 15.23 -2.06 22.56
C ILE A 9 14.10 -1.92 23.57
N LYS A 10 13.88 -2.90 24.45
CA LYS A 10 12.83 -2.84 25.47
C LYS A 10 13.03 -1.64 26.40
N MET A 11 14.25 -1.44 26.91
CA MET A 11 14.56 -0.29 27.77
C MET A 11 14.33 1.04 27.05
N LEU A 12 14.81 1.18 25.81
CA LEU A 12 14.61 2.41 25.02
C LEU A 12 13.13 2.71 24.77
N LYS A 13 12.31 1.67 24.51
CA LYS A 13 10.86 1.82 24.37
C LYS A 13 10.22 2.32 25.66
N GLU A 14 10.61 1.78 26.82
CA GLU A 14 10.12 2.24 28.12
C GLU A 14 10.47 3.71 28.37
N GLU A 15 11.70 4.13 28.05
CA GLU A 15 12.12 5.54 28.20
C GLU A 15 11.38 6.48 27.25
N VAL A 16 11.24 6.14 25.97
CA VAL A 16 10.46 6.95 25.02
C VAL A 16 8.98 7.03 25.41
N SER A 17 8.40 5.92 25.88
CA SER A 17 7.01 5.89 26.38
C SER A 17 6.83 6.83 27.59
N LYS A 18 7.78 6.85 28.55
CA LYS A 18 7.75 7.79 29.69
C LYS A 18 7.69 9.25 29.25
N ILE A 19 8.44 9.62 28.20
CA ILE A 19 8.42 10.98 27.65
C ILE A 19 7.03 11.30 27.08
N LEU A 20 6.45 10.39 26.28
CA LEU A 20 5.12 10.57 25.69
C LEU A 20 4.01 10.70 26.74
N VAL A 21 4.03 9.89 27.80
CA VAL A 21 2.98 9.89 28.84
C VAL A 21 3.22 10.89 29.97
N SER A 22 4.35 11.61 29.94
CA SER A 22 4.68 12.57 31.00
C SER A 22 3.60 13.63 31.16
N LYS A 23 3.15 13.88 32.39
CA LYS A 23 2.14 14.92 32.69
C LYS A 23 2.75 16.30 32.95
N THR A 24 4.08 16.40 32.95
CA THR A 24 4.78 17.65 33.25
C THR A 24 4.80 18.61 32.05
N GLU A 25 4.63 18.09 30.84
CA GLU A 25 4.63 18.85 29.60
C GLU A 25 3.23 18.92 29.00
N GLU A 26 2.89 20.10 28.45
CA GLU A 26 1.66 20.31 27.71
C GLU A 26 1.60 19.36 26.50
N PRO A 27 0.41 18.81 26.15
CA PRO A 27 0.29 17.86 25.04
C PRO A 27 0.85 18.38 23.71
N LEU A 28 0.71 19.68 23.41
CA LEU A 28 1.25 20.29 22.18
C LEU A 28 2.77 20.20 22.06
N ALA A 29 3.50 20.23 23.18
CA ALA A 29 4.96 20.14 23.19
C ALA A 29 5.47 18.78 22.69
N LYS A 30 4.59 17.77 22.60
CA LYS A 30 4.93 16.41 22.19
C LYS A 30 4.72 16.16 20.70
N ILE A 31 4.20 17.12 19.95
CA ILE A 31 3.88 16.94 18.51
C ILE A 31 5.14 16.63 17.70
N ASP A 32 6.24 17.33 17.93
CA ASP A 32 7.51 17.10 17.21
C ASP A 32 8.09 15.71 17.51
N LEU A 33 7.95 15.24 18.75
CA LEU A 33 8.34 13.89 19.14
C LEU A 33 7.46 12.84 18.46
N ILE A 34 6.14 13.05 18.41
CA ILE A 34 5.20 12.15 17.71
C ILE A 34 5.52 12.11 16.21
N ASP A 35 5.80 13.25 15.58
CA ASP A 35 6.21 13.28 14.18
C ASP A 35 7.49 12.48 13.96
N SER A 36 8.51 12.71 14.81
CA SER A 36 9.76 11.97 14.75
C SER A 36 9.56 10.46 14.91
N ILE A 37 8.73 10.03 15.88
CA ILE A 37 8.39 8.62 16.10
C ILE A 37 7.71 7.99 14.87
N CYS A 38 6.78 8.72 14.24
CA CYS A 38 6.09 8.31 13.02
C CYS A 38 7.04 8.21 11.82
N ARG A 39 7.85 9.25 11.59
CA ARG A 39 8.79 9.30 10.46
C ARG A 39 9.92 8.30 10.59
N LEU A 40 10.37 8.00 11.81
CA LEU A 40 11.36 6.94 12.09
C LEU A 40 10.76 5.53 12.01
N GLY A 41 9.44 5.41 11.80
CA GLY A 41 8.78 4.12 11.61
C GLY A 41 8.73 3.25 12.87
N VAL A 42 8.75 3.86 14.06
CA VAL A 42 8.67 3.17 15.36
C VAL A 42 7.35 3.42 16.10
N ASN A 43 6.41 4.15 15.47
CA ASN A 43 5.10 4.47 16.03
C ASN A 43 4.24 3.27 16.39
N TYR A 44 4.42 2.13 15.72
CA TYR A 44 3.67 0.89 16.01
C TYR A 44 3.95 0.34 17.43
N HIS A 45 5.01 0.82 18.09
CA HIS A 45 5.31 0.51 19.48
C HIS A 45 4.55 1.36 20.50
N PHE A 46 4.03 2.52 20.08
CA PHE A 46 3.51 3.58 20.95
C PHE A 46 2.07 3.99 20.57
N GLY A 47 1.34 3.11 19.89
CA GLY A 47 0.06 3.44 19.28
C GLY A 47 -0.96 4.00 20.29
N ASN A 48 -1.05 3.38 21.47
CA ASN A 48 -1.97 3.81 22.52
C ASN A 48 -1.56 5.18 23.10
N GLU A 49 -0.28 5.34 23.44
CA GLU A 49 0.25 6.60 23.99
C GLU A 49 0.08 7.76 23.01
N ILE A 50 0.37 7.53 21.72
CA ILE A 50 0.17 8.54 20.67
C ILE A 50 -1.31 8.88 20.54
N ASP A 51 -2.20 7.88 20.46
CA ASP A 51 -3.64 8.13 20.33
C ASP A 51 -4.19 8.91 21.53
N GLU A 52 -3.76 8.60 22.75
CA GLU A 52 -4.15 9.34 23.96
C GLU A 52 -3.72 10.81 23.91
N VAL A 53 -2.46 11.08 23.53
CA VAL A 53 -1.94 12.46 23.41
C VAL A 53 -2.69 13.22 22.31
N LEU A 54 -2.90 12.60 21.14
CA LEU A 54 -3.59 13.25 20.03
C LEU A 54 -5.09 13.48 20.32
N GLN A 55 -5.74 12.60 21.07
CA GLN A 55 -7.11 12.83 21.56
C GLN A 55 -7.18 14.05 22.49
N GLN A 56 -6.22 14.19 23.41
CA GLN A 56 -6.15 15.35 24.29
C GLN A 56 -5.91 16.63 23.49
N ILE A 57 -4.99 16.60 22.51
CA ILE A 57 -4.70 17.75 21.65
C ILE A 57 -5.94 18.14 20.85
N HIS A 58 -6.59 17.18 20.18
CA HIS A 58 -7.79 17.45 19.39
C HIS A 58 -8.90 18.04 20.25
N LYS A 59 -9.16 17.46 21.42
CA LYS A 59 -10.19 17.95 22.34
C LYS A 59 -9.91 19.37 22.86
N ASN A 60 -8.66 19.70 23.16
CA ASN A 60 -8.31 20.96 23.81
C ASN A 60 -8.06 22.10 22.81
N TYR A 61 -7.63 21.77 21.59
CA TYR A 61 -7.11 22.75 20.63
C TYR A 61 -7.85 22.75 19.28
N VAL A 62 -8.89 21.92 19.12
CA VAL A 62 -9.73 21.90 17.91
C VAL A 62 -11.20 22.10 18.29
N VAL A 63 -11.81 23.19 17.79
CA VAL A 63 -13.23 23.51 18.04
C VAL A 63 -13.95 23.59 16.70
N ASN A 64 -15.05 22.84 16.54
CA ASN A 64 -15.79 22.73 15.27
C ASN A 64 -14.89 22.35 14.07
N GLY A 65 -13.81 21.62 14.33
CA GLY A 65 -12.82 21.24 13.34
C GLY A 65 -11.69 22.26 13.13
N GLU A 66 -11.76 23.47 13.67
CA GLU A 66 -10.71 24.48 13.48
C GLU A 66 -9.68 24.44 14.61
N ILE A 67 -8.40 24.51 14.24
CA ILE A 67 -7.30 24.68 15.23
C ILE A 67 -7.39 26.09 15.79
N ILE A 68 -7.54 26.21 17.10
CA ILE A 68 -7.67 27.51 17.80
C ILE A 68 -6.34 28.06 18.33
N VAL A 69 -5.26 27.29 18.21
CA VAL A 69 -3.92 27.70 18.62
C VAL A 69 -3.37 28.71 17.63
N GLN A 70 -2.83 29.82 18.13
CA GLN A 70 -2.05 30.75 17.32
C GLN A 70 -0.58 30.32 17.34
N SER A 71 -0.03 30.01 16.18
CA SER A 71 1.38 29.66 16.01
C SER A 71 1.87 30.04 14.60
N ASN A 72 3.14 29.79 14.32
CA ASN A 72 3.71 29.98 12.98
C ASN A 72 3.16 28.94 11.98
N LEU A 73 3.43 29.18 10.70
CA LEU A 73 2.93 28.33 9.62
C LEU A 73 3.38 26.87 9.76
N CYS A 74 4.66 26.64 10.09
CA CYS A 74 5.16 25.28 10.21
C CYS A 74 4.47 24.50 11.34
N SER A 75 4.35 25.07 12.54
CA SER A 75 3.71 24.40 13.67
C SER A 75 2.24 24.08 13.40
N LEU A 76 1.50 24.99 12.75
CA LEU A 76 0.10 24.73 12.39
C LEU A 76 -0.03 23.68 11.29
N ALA A 77 0.85 23.70 10.29
CA ALA A 77 0.92 22.69 9.24
C ALA A 77 1.26 21.30 9.79
N LEU A 78 2.22 21.22 10.72
CA LEU A 78 2.60 19.99 11.38
C LEU A 78 1.46 19.42 12.23
N LEU A 79 0.85 20.25 13.09
CA LEU A 79 -0.28 19.85 13.91
C LEU A 79 -1.45 19.36 13.06
N PHE A 80 -1.79 20.07 11.99
CA PHE A 80 -2.80 19.68 11.02
C PHE A 80 -2.49 18.32 10.39
N ARG A 81 -1.24 18.13 9.92
CA ARG A 81 -0.79 16.90 9.27
C ARG A 81 -0.88 15.70 10.22
N ILE A 82 -0.34 15.82 11.43
CA ILE A 82 -0.32 14.75 12.43
C ILE A 82 -1.74 14.37 12.86
N LEU A 83 -2.60 15.34 13.16
CA LEU A 83 -3.99 15.05 13.53
C LEU A 83 -4.72 14.30 12.42
N ARG A 84 -4.66 14.78 11.17
CA ARG A 84 -5.30 14.08 10.04
C ARG A 84 -4.68 12.71 9.76
N GLN A 85 -3.37 12.56 9.92
CA GLN A 85 -2.68 11.27 9.69
C GLN A 85 -3.16 10.19 10.67
N HIS A 86 -3.55 10.59 11.88
CA HIS A 86 -4.16 9.71 12.89
C HIS A 86 -5.69 9.71 12.86
N GLY A 87 -6.27 10.21 11.77
CA GLY A 87 -7.70 10.20 11.49
C GLY A 87 -8.49 11.31 12.18
N PHE A 88 -7.89 12.24 12.90
CA PHE A 88 -8.66 13.34 13.50
C PHE A 88 -9.09 14.34 12.43
N TYR A 89 -10.38 14.65 12.37
CA TYR A 89 -10.88 15.70 11.49
C TYR A 89 -10.39 17.07 11.97
N VAL A 90 -9.72 17.78 11.06
CA VAL A 90 -9.29 19.16 11.21
C VAL A 90 -9.56 19.90 9.91
N SER A 91 -10.20 21.06 9.98
CA SER A 91 -10.51 21.95 8.88
C SER A 91 -9.24 22.64 8.35
N PRO A 92 -9.08 22.78 7.02
CA PRO A 92 -7.96 23.53 6.45
C PRO A 92 -8.11 25.05 6.64
N LEU A 93 -9.22 25.54 7.22
CA LEU A 93 -9.48 26.97 7.38
C LEU A 93 -8.44 27.70 8.24
N VAL A 94 -7.70 26.99 9.09
CA VAL A 94 -6.57 27.56 9.85
C VAL A 94 -5.53 28.22 8.94
N PHE A 95 -5.41 27.78 7.69
CA PHE A 95 -4.46 28.32 6.72
C PHE A 95 -4.95 29.58 5.98
N GLU A 96 -6.24 29.92 6.10
CA GLU A 96 -6.77 31.18 5.52
C GLU A 96 -6.15 32.41 6.18
N ASN A 97 -5.70 32.29 7.43
CA ASN A 97 -4.97 33.35 8.15
C ASN A 97 -3.64 33.74 7.48
N PHE A 98 -3.14 32.92 6.56
CA PHE A 98 -1.89 33.14 5.83
C PHE A 98 -2.11 33.63 4.39
N LYS A 99 -3.38 33.87 4.00
CA LYS A 99 -3.75 34.36 2.68
C LYS A 99 -4.10 35.84 2.71
N ASP A 100 -3.96 36.49 1.57
CA ASP A 100 -4.41 37.85 1.32
C ASP A 100 -5.91 37.91 0.99
N GLU A 101 -6.44 39.12 0.81
CA GLU A 101 -7.85 39.36 0.45
C GLU A 101 -8.23 38.76 -0.92
N GLN A 102 -7.26 38.44 -1.77
CA GLN A 102 -7.45 37.78 -3.06
C GLN A 102 -7.38 36.25 -2.94
N GLY A 103 -7.12 35.71 -1.75
CA GLY A 103 -7.01 34.28 -1.48
C GLY A 103 -5.65 33.66 -1.82
N ASN A 104 -4.62 34.46 -2.13
CA ASN A 104 -3.27 33.99 -2.38
C ASN A 104 -2.47 33.95 -1.07
N PHE A 105 -1.57 32.98 -0.92
CA PHE A 105 -0.65 32.97 0.23
C PHE A 105 0.23 34.22 0.19
N GLY A 106 0.30 34.94 1.32
CA GLY A 106 0.95 36.24 1.37
C GLY A 106 2.44 36.18 1.02
N GLU A 107 2.94 37.19 0.29
CA GLU A 107 4.34 37.24 -0.20
C GLU A 107 5.39 37.09 0.91
N LYS A 108 5.07 37.46 2.14
CA LYS A 108 5.95 37.30 3.31
C LYS A 108 6.30 35.84 3.62
N LEU A 109 5.50 34.88 3.15
CA LEU A 109 5.78 33.45 3.32
C LEU A 109 6.90 32.94 2.43
N VAL A 110 7.25 33.66 1.35
CA VAL A 110 8.32 33.25 0.42
C VAL A 110 9.68 33.15 1.13
N THR A 111 9.87 33.91 2.21
CA THR A 111 11.08 33.84 3.04
C THR A 111 11.02 32.78 4.15
N ASP A 112 9.84 32.24 4.46
CA ASP A 112 9.64 31.18 5.45
C ASP A 112 9.74 29.80 4.78
N VAL A 113 10.96 29.40 4.43
CA VAL A 113 11.23 28.14 3.72
C VAL A 113 10.73 26.93 4.51
N GLU A 114 10.91 26.94 5.83
CA GLU A 114 10.46 25.87 6.72
C GLU A 114 8.93 25.81 6.77
N GLY A 115 8.24 26.92 7.02
CA GLY A 115 6.79 27.00 6.99
C GLY A 115 6.19 26.56 5.66
N MET A 116 6.78 26.97 4.54
CA MET A 116 6.35 26.52 3.21
C MET A 116 6.54 25.02 3.00
N LEU A 117 7.64 24.44 3.48
CA LEU A 117 7.87 23.00 3.41
C LEU A 117 6.85 22.24 4.24
N CYS A 118 6.62 22.65 5.50
CA CYS A 118 5.62 22.04 6.38
C CYS A 118 4.21 22.15 5.76
N LEU A 119 3.86 23.31 5.19
CA LEU A 119 2.58 23.53 4.51
C LEU A 119 2.44 22.64 3.27
N TYR A 120 3.49 22.51 2.45
CA TYR A 120 3.51 21.62 1.30
C TYR A 120 3.28 20.16 1.72
N GLU A 121 3.90 19.70 2.82
CA GLU A 121 3.62 18.36 3.34
C GLU A 121 2.16 18.20 3.80
N ALA A 122 1.66 19.18 4.56
CA ALA A 122 0.30 19.19 5.10
C ALA A 122 -0.79 19.28 4.01
N SER A 123 -0.54 20.00 2.91
CA SER A 123 -1.50 20.18 1.82
C SER A 123 -1.89 18.86 1.19
N HIS A 124 -1.10 17.81 1.33
CA HIS A 124 -1.42 16.49 0.81
C HIS A 124 -2.41 15.70 1.64
N MET A 125 -2.59 16.10 2.89
CA MET A 125 -3.71 15.68 3.73
C MET A 125 -5.00 16.41 3.36
N MET A 126 -4.93 17.50 2.58
CA MET A 126 -6.08 18.28 2.05
C MET A 126 -6.41 17.94 0.58
N HIS A 127 -5.39 17.76 -0.25
CA HIS A 127 -5.46 17.69 -1.71
C HIS A 127 -4.38 16.77 -2.29
N SER A 128 -4.67 16.05 -3.39
CA SER A 128 -3.84 15.00 -3.98
C SER A 128 -2.62 15.47 -4.80
N LEU A 129 -1.81 16.43 -4.31
CA LEU A 129 -0.61 16.89 -5.02
C LEU A 129 0.53 15.83 -5.04
N ARG A 130 1.62 16.13 -5.77
CA ARG A 130 2.50 15.14 -6.45
C ARG A 130 3.63 14.50 -5.62
N GLN A 131 3.77 14.76 -4.30
CA GLN A 131 4.34 13.86 -3.25
C GLN A 131 4.84 14.58 -1.97
N PRO A 132 4.39 14.14 -0.78
CA PRO A 132 5.14 14.19 0.46
C PRO A 132 5.02 12.84 1.21
N LEU A 133 5.60 12.79 2.42
CA LEU A 133 5.63 11.70 3.40
C LEU A 133 4.39 10.78 3.39
N TYR A 134 3.18 11.35 3.30
CA TYR A 134 1.94 10.60 3.34
C TYR A 134 1.70 9.66 2.14
N LYS A 135 2.27 9.94 0.96
CA LYS A 135 2.16 9.08 -0.22
C LYS A 135 3.40 8.19 -0.44
N ASN A 136 4.33 8.18 0.52
CA ASN A 136 5.49 7.29 0.54
C ASN A 136 5.19 6.03 1.35
N LEU A 137 6.00 4.99 1.17
CA LEU A 137 5.92 3.79 2.01
C LEU A 137 6.59 4.05 3.37
N PRO A 138 5.92 3.77 4.52
CA PRO A 138 6.44 4.12 5.85
C PRO A 138 7.87 3.63 6.09
N ARG A 139 8.20 2.44 5.58
CA ARG A 139 9.50 1.84 5.83
C ARG A 139 10.63 2.44 4.99
N LEU A 140 10.34 2.86 3.76
CA LEU A 140 11.30 3.60 2.93
C LEU A 140 11.52 5.00 3.51
N GLU A 141 10.44 5.63 4.00
CA GLU A 141 10.53 6.92 4.68
C GLU A 141 11.41 6.82 5.93
N ALA A 142 11.16 5.84 6.81
CA ALA A 142 11.99 5.59 7.98
C ALA A 142 13.47 5.42 7.63
N ARG A 143 13.78 4.64 6.58
CA ARG A 143 15.16 4.44 6.14
C ARG A 143 15.84 5.74 5.72
N HIS A 144 15.11 6.65 5.07
CA HIS A 144 15.61 7.94 4.65
C HIS A 144 15.73 8.91 5.83
N TYR A 145 14.68 8.98 6.65
CA TYR A 145 14.56 9.94 7.73
C TYR A 145 15.55 9.70 8.86
N ILE A 146 15.94 8.45 9.15
CA ILE A 146 16.97 8.16 10.16
C ILE A 146 18.25 8.99 9.93
N SER A 147 18.71 9.08 8.67
CA SER A 147 19.94 9.85 8.35
C SER A 147 19.74 11.36 8.43
N ILE A 148 18.52 11.85 8.21
CA ILE A 148 18.19 13.27 8.38
C ILE A 148 18.12 13.61 9.88
N TYR A 149 17.43 12.78 10.64
CA TYR A 149 17.25 12.94 12.08
C TYR A 149 18.58 12.90 12.84
N GLU A 150 19.51 12.04 12.43
CA GLU A 150 20.88 11.99 12.98
C GLU A 150 21.69 13.28 12.74
N GLN A 151 21.39 14.04 11.68
CA GLN A 151 22.08 15.30 11.39
C GLN A 151 21.49 16.50 12.14
N ASP A 152 20.29 16.35 12.70
CA ASP A 152 19.63 17.41 13.46
C ASP A 152 20.31 17.57 14.83
N PRO A 153 20.88 18.74 15.17
CA PRO A 153 21.53 18.96 16.47
C PRO A 153 20.59 18.84 17.68
N SER A 154 19.27 18.88 17.46
CA SER A 154 18.24 18.83 18.50
C SER A 154 17.59 17.44 18.66
N HIS A 155 18.04 16.45 17.89
CA HIS A 155 17.40 15.14 17.88
C HIS A 155 17.48 14.43 19.23
N ASN A 156 16.45 13.64 19.53
CA ASN A 156 16.44 12.77 20.70
C ASN A 156 17.28 11.50 20.43
N GLU A 157 18.42 11.39 21.11
CA GLU A 157 19.38 10.28 21.02
C GLU A 157 18.78 8.90 21.37
N LEU A 158 17.90 8.83 22.37
CA LEU A 158 17.23 7.58 22.75
C LEU A 158 16.33 7.09 21.61
N LEU A 159 15.59 8.01 21.00
CA LEU A 159 14.72 7.71 19.88
C LEU A 159 15.50 7.34 18.61
N LEU A 160 16.60 8.04 18.31
CA LEU A 160 17.48 7.68 17.18
C LEU A 160 18.05 6.26 17.37
N THR A 161 18.56 5.96 18.56
CA THR A 161 19.11 4.64 18.90
C THR A 161 18.03 3.56 18.76
N LEU A 162 16.82 3.82 19.28
CA LEU A 162 15.69 2.91 19.12
C LEU A 162 15.37 2.67 17.65
N ALA A 163 15.29 3.72 16.85
CA ALA A 163 14.97 3.63 15.42
C ALA A 163 15.99 2.81 14.65
N LYS A 164 17.30 3.00 14.88
CA LYS A 164 18.37 2.23 14.23
C LYS A 164 18.31 0.74 14.62
N LEU A 165 18.18 0.44 15.92
CA LEU A 165 18.13 -0.93 16.43
C LEU A 165 16.86 -1.66 15.95
N ASP A 166 15.70 -1.01 16.06
CA ASP A 166 14.44 -1.53 15.53
C ASP A 166 14.52 -1.74 14.02
N PHE A 167 15.17 -0.81 13.31
CA PHE A 167 15.30 -0.91 11.87
C PHE A 167 16.02 -2.20 11.47
N ASN A 168 17.20 -2.41 12.03
CA ASN A 168 18.06 -3.56 11.76
C ASN A 168 17.44 -4.88 12.26
N LYS A 169 16.74 -4.86 13.41
CA LYS A 169 16.02 -6.03 13.93
C LYS A 169 14.95 -6.50 12.94
N LEU A 170 14.11 -5.59 12.45
CA LEU A 170 13.08 -5.94 11.48
C LEU A 170 13.68 -6.32 10.12
N GLN A 171 14.75 -5.66 9.67
CA GLN A 171 15.45 -6.07 8.45
C GLN A 171 15.90 -7.53 8.55
N ASN A 172 16.48 -7.95 9.69
CA ASN A 172 16.89 -9.34 9.90
C ASN A 172 15.70 -10.31 9.92
N LEU A 173 14.58 -9.92 10.55
CA LEU A 173 13.33 -10.68 10.52
C LEU A 173 12.85 -10.90 9.08
N HIS A 174 12.71 -9.82 8.31
CA HIS A 174 12.22 -9.87 6.93
C HIS A 174 13.16 -10.67 6.02
N LYS A 175 14.48 -10.55 6.19
CA LYS A 175 15.46 -11.39 5.47
C LYS A 175 15.26 -12.88 5.74
N LYS A 176 15.02 -13.26 7.00
CA LYS A 176 14.75 -14.66 7.37
C LYS A 176 13.42 -15.16 6.78
N GLU A 177 12.36 -14.35 6.90
CA GLU A 177 11.05 -14.65 6.33
C GLU A 177 11.15 -14.85 4.80
N PHE A 178 11.79 -13.92 4.10
CA PHE A 178 11.88 -13.94 2.64
C PHE A 178 12.88 -14.97 2.13
N GLY A 179 13.90 -15.32 2.91
CA GLY A 179 14.75 -16.48 2.65
C GLY A 179 13.94 -17.78 2.62
N ASN A 180 12.99 -17.95 3.55
CA ASN A 180 12.10 -19.12 3.56
C ASN A 180 11.12 -19.12 2.38
N ILE A 181 10.57 -17.96 2.02
CA ILE A 181 9.68 -17.83 0.86
C ILE A 181 10.44 -18.10 -0.44
N TYR A 182 11.66 -17.57 -0.57
CA TYR A 182 12.52 -17.84 -1.72
C TYR A 182 12.87 -19.32 -1.83
N LYS A 183 13.16 -20.00 -0.71
CA LYS A 183 13.36 -21.45 -0.69
C LYS A 183 12.13 -22.20 -1.20
N TRP A 184 10.93 -21.85 -0.71
CA TRP A 184 9.68 -22.41 -1.21
C TRP A 184 9.50 -22.18 -2.72
N TRP A 185 9.81 -20.97 -3.21
CA TRP A 185 9.71 -20.65 -4.64
C TRP A 185 10.69 -21.46 -5.50
N LYS A 186 11.90 -21.70 -4.99
CA LYS A 186 12.89 -22.57 -5.65
C LYS A 186 12.49 -24.04 -5.65
N GLU A 187 11.88 -24.53 -4.58
CA GLU A 187 11.34 -25.91 -4.52
C GLU A 187 10.14 -26.08 -5.43
N LEU A 188 9.33 -25.03 -5.61
CA LEU A 188 8.24 -25.00 -6.57
C LEU A 188 8.78 -25.09 -8.02
N ASP A 189 9.97 -24.52 -8.29
CA ASP A 189 10.64 -24.53 -9.60
C ASP A 189 9.79 -23.92 -10.73
N LEU A 190 8.98 -22.92 -10.40
CA LEU A 190 8.08 -22.26 -11.33
C LEU A 190 8.80 -21.70 -12.58
N PRO A 191 9.98 -21.05 -12.48
CA PRO A 191 10.67 -20.54 -13.67
C PRO A 191 11.04 -21.62 -14.70
N SER A 192 11.33 -22.84 -14.25
CA SER A 192 11.62 -23.96 -15.16
C SER A 192 10.34 -24.57 -15.75
N LYS A 193 9.23 -24.55 -14.99
CA LYS A 193 7.93 -25.09 -15.41
C LYS A 193 7.15 -24.14 -16.32
N LEU A 194 7.29 -22.83 -16.11
CA LEU A 194 6.60 -21.76 -16.82
C LEU A 194 7.63 -20.70 -17.25
N PRO A 195 8.49 -21.00 -18.25
CA PRO A 195 9.58 -20.12 -18.65
C PRO A 195 9.12 -18.79 -19.28
N TYR A 196 7.84 -18.69 -19.64
CA TYR A 196 7.21 -17.47 -20.15
C TYR A 196 6.85 -16.47 -19.03
N ALA A 197 6.65 -16.95 -17.80
CA ALA A 197 6.23 -16.12 -16.67
C ALA A 197 7.43 -15.39 -16.05
N ARG A 198 7.20 -14.16 -15.60
CA ARG A 198 8.20 -13.31 -14.94
C ARG A 198 8.58 -13.92 -13.58
N ASP A 199 9.87 -14.17 -13.36
CA ASP A 199 10.38 -14.53 -12.02
C ASP A 199 10.47 -13.27 -11.14
N ARG A 200 9.50 -13.10 -10.23
CA ARG A 200 9.29 -11.87 -9.43
C ARG A 200 9.08 -12.11 -7.95
N ILE A 201 9.52 -13.26 -7.41
CA ILE A 201 9.25 -13.60 -6.01
C ILE A 201 9.80 -12.56 -5.01
N ILE A 202 10.94 -11.94 -5.30
CA ILE A 202 11.56 -10.94 -4.41
C ILE A 202 10.74 -9.64 -4.44
N GLU A 203 10.27 -9.22 -5.62
CA GLU A 203 9.37 -8.10 -5.79
C GLU A 203 8.02 -8.36 -5.10
N CYS A 204 7.47 -9.58 -5.18
CA CYS A 204 6.25 -9.95 -4.44
C CYS A 204 6.44 -9.93 -2.92
N CYS A 205 7.60 -10.39 -2.42
CA CYS A 205 7.95 -10.27 -1.00
C CYS A 205 8.04 -8.80 -0.57
N PHE A 206 8.66 -7.97 -1.41
CA PHE A 206 8.77 -6.53 -1.15
C PHE A 206 7.42 -5.82 -1.19
N TRP A 207 6.50 -6.25 -2.07
CA TRP A 207 5.11 -5.78 -2.09
C TRP A 207 4.39 -6.11 -0.79
N ALA A 208 4.55 -7.33 -0.27
CA ALA A 208 4.00 -7.73 1.02
C ALA A 208 4.60 -6.91 2.19
N LEU A 209 5.90 -6.61 2.14
CA LEU A 209 6.57 -5.74 3.10
C LEU A 209 6.00 -4.31 3.10
N ALA A 210 5.66 -3.80 1.92
CA ALA A 210 5.09 -2.46 1.77
C ALA A 210 3.71 -2.34 2.43
N VAL A 211 2.91 -3.41 2.43
CA VAL A 211 1.58 -3.45 3.06
C VAL A 211 1.70 -3.42 4.59
N TYR A 212 2.62 -4.19 5.16
CA TYR A 212 2.91 -4.22 6.61
C TYR A 212 4.36 -4.64 6.91
N PHE A 213 5.10 -3.79 7.62
CA PHE A 213 6.48 -4.05 8.02
C PHE A 213 6.59 -4.52 9.48
N GLU A 214 5.54 -4.34 10.27
CA GLU A 214 5.49 -4.61 11.70
C GLU A 214 5.67 -6.12 11.98
N PRO A 215 6.34 -6.50 13.08
CA PRO A 215 6.78 -7.89 13.29
C PRO A 215 5.61 -8.89 13.43
N HIS A 216 4.49 -8.46 14.00
CA HIS A 216 3.33 -9.31 14.25
C HIS A 216 2.55 -9.70 12.97
N TYR A 217 2.84 -9.10 11.81
CA TYR A 217 2.23 -9.44 10.52
C TYR A 217 3.05 -10.44 9.69
N SER A 218 3.92 -11.23 10.33
CA SER A 218 4.76 -12.24 9.66
C SER A 218 3.96 -13.25 8.81
N GLN A 219 2.88 -13.79 9.38
CA GLN A 219 2.00 -14.73 8.67
C GLN A 219 1.33 -14.06 7.47
N ALA A 220 0.84 -12.83 7.63
CA ALA A 220 0.22 -12.06 6.56
C ALA A 220 1.20 -11.82 5.39
N ARG A 221 2.45 -11.41 5.68
CA ARG A 221 3.51 -11.25 4.67
C ARG A 221 3.78 -12.53 3.90
N LYS A 222 3.88 -13.67 4.60
CA LYS A 222 4.09 -14.98 3.98
C LYS A 222 2.95 -15.32 3.02
N ILE A 223 1.71 -15.14 3.45
CA ILE A 223 0.52 -15.44 2.65
C ILE A 223 0.47 -14.53 1.41
N VAL A 224 0.54 -13.22 1.60
CA VAL A 224 0.48 -12.24 0.49
C VAL A 224 1.57 -12.48 -0.53
N ALA A 225 2.83 -12.63 -0.11
CA ALA A 225 3.95 -12.78 -1.04
C ALA A 225 3.83 -14.05 -1.91
N LYS A 226 3.46 -15.19 -1.30
CA LYS A 226 3.32 -16.46 -2.03
C LYS A 226 2.15 -16.43 -3.00
N VAL A 227 1.00 -15.94 -2.55
CA VAL A 227 -0.21 -15.90 -3.37
C VAL A 227 -0.07 -14.88 -4.50
N LEU A 228 0.53 -13.73 -4.24
CA LEU A 228 0.81 -12.71 -5.27
C LEU A 228 1.77 -13.23 -6.35
N ALA A 229 2.78 -14.01 -5.98
CA ALA A 229 3.71 -14.60 -6.96
C ALA A 229 3.01 -15.60 -7.90
N ILE A 230 2.07 -16.39 -7.39
CA ILE A 230 1.24 -17.29 -8.20
C ILE A 230 0.26 -16.49 -9.07
N ALA A 231 -0.38 -15.46 -8.51
CA ALA A 231 -1.29 -14.58 -9.26
C ALA A 231 -0.57 -13.88 -10.43
N ALA A 232 0.66 -13.40 -10.23
CA ALA A 232 1.47 -12.79 -11.28
C ALA A 232 1.84 -13.77 -12.41
N ALA A 233 2.05 -15.06 -12.11
CA ALA A 233 2.27 -16.07 -13.15
C ALA A 233 0.98 -16.39 -13.93
N ILE A 234 -0.19 -16.28 -13.27
CA ILE A 234 -1.50 -16.44 -13.92
C ILE A 234 -1.79 -15.24 -14.81
N ASP A 235 -1.55 -14.02 -14.34
CA ASP A 235 -1.57 -12.77 -15.13
C ASP A 235 -0.75 -12.92 -16.43
N ASP A 236 0.53 -13.33 -16.31
CA ASP A 236 1.38 -13.61 -17.48
C ASP A 236 0.82 -14.70 -18.42
N THR A 237 0.08 -15.66 -17.87
CA THR A 237 -0.57 -16.71 -18.66
C THR A 237 -1.72 -16.13 -19.50
N TYR A 238 -2.55 -15.26 -18.92
CA TYR A 238 -3.67 -14.63 -19.64
C TYR A 238 -3.20 -13.58 -20.65
N ASP A 239 -2.19 -12.78 -20.28
CA ASP A 239 -1.81 -11.60 -21.05
C ASP A 239 -0.81 -11.87 -22.17
N ALA A 240 -0.06 -12.97 -22.11
CA ALA A 240 1.10 -13.16 -22.99
C ALA A 240 1.30 -14.58 -23.54
N TYR A 241 0.61 -15.60 -23.02
CA TYR A 241 0.97 -16.99 -23.36
C TYR A 241 -0.22 -17.89 -23.77
N GLY A 242 -1.25 -17.97 -22.95
CA GLY A 242 -2.36 -18.91 -23.17
C GLY A 242 -3.19 -18.57 -24.39
N THR A 243 -3.64 -19.58 -25.13
CA THR A 243 -4.66 -19.36 -26.18
C THR A 243 -6.03 -19.18 -25.53
N ILE A 244 -6.96 -18.54 -26.23
CA ILE A 244 -8.30 -18.34 -25.65
C ILE A 244 -8.99 -19.63 -25.26
N GLU A 245 -8.85 -20.69 -26.07
CA GLU A 245 -9.44 -21.99 -25.76
C GLU A 245 -8.84 -22.60 -24.48
N GLU A 246 -7.53 -22.44 -24.28
CA GLU A 246 -6.85 -22.87 -23.05
C GLU A 246 -7.25 -22.03 -21.83
N LEU A 247 -7.37 -20.70 -22.01
CA LEU A 247 -7.75 -19.77 -20.95
C LEU A 247 -9.22 -19.96 -20.52
N GLU A 248 -10.11 -20.35 -21.42
CA GLU A 248 -11.49 -20.73 -21.07
C GLU A 248 -11.52 -21.95 -20.14
N LEU A 249 -10.77 -23.01 -20.49
CA LEU A 249 -10.63 -24.18 -19.63
C LEU A 249 -10.03 -23.83 -18.26
N PHE A 250 -9.00 -22.97 -18.24
CA PHE A 250 -8.40 -22.52 -16.99
C PHE A 250 -9.36 -21.69 -16.13
N THR A 251 -10.13 -20.79 -16.75
CA THR A 251 -11.15 -19.98 -16.08
C THR A 251 -12.21 -20.88 -15.44
N GLU A 252 -12.74 -21.85 -16.20
CA GLU A 252 -13.73 -22.80 -15.70
C GLU A 252 -13.19 -23.66 -14.54
N ALA A 253 -11.93 -24.09 -14.61
CA ALA A 253 -11.29 -24.82 -13.51
C ALA A 253 -11.19 -23.95 -12.24
N ILE A 254 -10.78 -22.68 -12.36
CA ILE A 254 -10.74 -21.73 -11.25
C ILE A 254 -12.14 -21.47 -10.69
N GLU A 255 -13.16 -21.34 -11.54
CA GLU A 255 -14.55 -21.17 -11.11
C GLU A 255 -15.06 -22.37 -10.29
N ARG A 256 -14.72 -23.59 -10.71
CA ARG A 256 -15.06 -24.82 -9.97
C ARG A 256 -14.25 -24.95 -8.68
N TRP A 257 -12.97 -24.57 -8.71
CA TRP A 257 -12.04 -24.65 -7.59
C TRP A 257 -11.89 -26.08 -7.03
N ASP A 258 -11.71 -27.04 -7.93
CA ASP A 258 -11.61 -28.46 -7.62
C ASP A 258 -10.35 -29.06 -8.26
N ILE A 259 -9.56 -29.80 -7.49
CA ILE A 259 -8.31 -30.41 -7.97
C ILE A 259 -8.56 -31.46 -9.06
N SER A 260 -9.77 -32.02 -9.15
CA SER A 260 -10.16 -32.97 -10.20
C SER A 260 -10.19 -32.35 -11.60
N CYS A 261 -10.31 -31.03 -11.73
CA CYS A 261 -10.25 -30.32 -13.02
C CYS A 261 -8.85 -30.37 -13.67
N LEU A 262 -7.83 -30.95 -13.01
CA LEU A 262 -6.48 -31.05 -13.55
C LEU A 262 -6.43 -31.82 -14.88
N ASP A 263 -7.24 -32.86 -15.04
CA ASP A 263 -7.18 -33.71 -16.23
C ASP A 263 -7.73 -32.99 -17.48
N ASP A 264 -8.53 -31.94 -17.27
CA ASP A 264 -9.13 -31.13 -18.34
C ASP A 264 -8.21 -29.99 -18.82
N LEU A 265 -7.10 -29.72 -18.12
CA LEU A 265 -6.21 -28.59 -18.42
C LEU A 265 -5.03 -28.97 -19.32
N PRO A 266 -4.51 -28.03 -20.13
CA PRO A 266 -3.22 -28.18 -20.82
C PRO A 266 -2.08 -28.49 -19.84
N GLU A 267 -1.11 -29.30 -20.27
CA GLU A 267 -0.07 -29.86 -19.38
C GLU A 267 0.72 -28.77 -18.62
N TYR A 268 1.03 -27.64 -19.26
CA TYR A 268 1.73 -26.53 -18.58
C TYR A 268 0.85 -25.81 -17.55
N MET A 269 -0.46 -25.68 -17.81
CA MET A 269 -1.42 -25.04 -16.91
C MET A 269 -1.74 -25.88 -15.67
N LYS A 270 -1.68 -27.22 -15.79
CA LYS A 270 -1.87 -28.14 -14.65
C LYS A 270 -0.96 -27.78 -13.48
N PHE A 271 0.28 -27.40 -13.77
CA PHE A 271 1.24 -27.04 -12.74
C PHE A 271 0.81 -25.79 -11.94
N ILE A 272 0.45 -24.70 -12.62
CA ILE A 272 0.06 -23.45 -11.93
C ILE A 272 -1.30 -23.58 -11.23
N TYR A 273 -2.25 -24.30 -11.83
CA TYR A 273 -3.54 -24.60 -11.19
C TYR A 273 -3.35 -25.42 -9.91
N LYS A 274 -2.62 -26.54 -10.00
CA LYS A 274 -2.30 -27.38 -8.83
C LYS A 274 -1.59 -26.61 -7.73
N SER A 275 -0.65 -25.74 -8.10
CA SER A 275 0.09 -24.89 -7.16
C SER A 275 -0.84 -23.90 -6.47
N THR A 276 -1.79 -23.32 -7.22
CA THR A 276 -2.82 -22.41 -6.69
C THR A 276 -3.71 -23.11 -5.67
N ILE A 277 -4.29 -24.27 -6.02
CA ILE A 277 -5.18 -25.01 -5.12
C ILE A 277 -4.44 -25.43 -3.84
N ARG A 278 -3.26 -26.04 -3.98
CA ARG A 278 -2.47 -26.50 -2.82
C ARG A 278 -2.06 -25.37 -1.90
N LEU A 279 -1.64 -24.24 -2.44
CA LEU A 279 -1.26 -23.08 -1.62
C LEU A 279 -2.47 -22.56 -0.81
N HIS A 280 -3.66 -22.51 -1.41
CA HIS A 280 -4.85 -22.08 -0.69
C HIS A 280 -5.33 -23.12 0.33
N GLU A 281 -5.21 -24.42 0.04
CA GLU A 281 -5.44 -25.49 1.01
C GLU A 281 -4.50 -25.39 2.22
N GLU A 282 -3.20 -25.15 1.98
CA GLU A 282 -2.21 -24.92 3.04
C GLU A 282 -2.60 -23.73 3.92
N ILE A 283 -2.98 -22.60 3.30
CA ILE A 283 -3.43 -21.40 4.01
C ILE A 283 -4.70 -21.71 4.81
N GLU A 284 -5.67 -22.42 4.24
CA GLU A 284 -6.90 -22.82 4.93
C GLU A 284 -6.60 -23.70 6.14
N GLN A 285 -5.68 -24.66 6.04
CA GLN A 285 -5.27 -25.47 7.19
C GLN A 285 -4.57 -24.65 8.27
N GLU A 286 -3.78 -23.65 7.91
CA GLU A 286 -3.20 -22.70 8.88
C GLU A 286 -4.31 -21.89 9.57
N MET A 287 -5.22 -21.30 8.81
CA MET A 287 -6.34 -20.50 9.33
C MET A 287 -7.33 -21.33 10.15
N LYS A 288 -7.49 -22.62 9.84
CA LYS A 288 -8.32 -23.55 10.62
C LYS A 288 -7.82 -23.74 12.05
N LYS A 289 -6.49 -23.70 12.27
CA LYS A 289 -5.90 -23.78 13.62
C LYS A 289 -6.27 -22.58 14.49
N GLU A 290 -6.58 -21.46 13.86
CA GLU A 290 -7.03 -20.22 14.51
C GLU A 290 -8.57 -20.11 14.56
N GLY A 291 -9.32 -21.11 14.07
CA GLY A 291 -10.78 -21.03 13.95
C GLY A 291 -11.26 -20.07 12.86
N ARG A 292 -10.39 -19.69 11.92
CA ARG A 292 -10.62 -18.61 10.93
C ARG A 292 -10.63 -19.10 9.49
N ALA A 293 -10.75 -20.40 9.21
CA ALA A 293 -10.76 -20.97 7.85
C ALA A 293 -11.75 -20.29 6.88
N TYR A 294 -12.85 -19.72 7.40
CA TYR A 294 -13.82 -18.97 6.61
C TYR A 294 -13.21 -17.78 5.83
N CYS A 295 -12.14 -17.16 6.32
CA CYS A 295 -11.53 -16.01 5.66
C CYS A 295 -10.93 -16.34 4.30
N VAL A 296 -10.43 -17.57 4.11
CA VAL A 296 -9.85 -18.02 2.85
C VAL A 296 -10.91 -18.07 1.74
N LYS A 297 -12.17 -18.37 2.09
CA LYS A 297 -13.29 -18.35 1.14
C LYS A 297 -13.55 -16.96 0.55
N TYR A 298 -13.24 -15.89 1.30
CA TYR A 298 -13.34 -14.54 0.78
C TYR A 298 -12.27 -14.29 -0.28
N ALA A 299 -11.00 -14.60 0.00
CA ALA A 299 -9.92 -14.46 -0.98
C ALA A 299 -10.11 -15.36 -2.21
N ILE A 300 -10.59 -16.60 -2.06
CA ILE A 300 -10.91 -17.48 -3.19
C ILE A 300 -11.98 -16.83 -4.09
N LYS A 301 -13.02 -16.21 -3.51
CA LYS A 301 -14.05 -15.53 -4.31
C LYS A 301 -13.46 -14.36 -5.10
N GLU A 302 -12.67 -13.50 -4.44
CA GLU A 302 -12.01 -12.37 -5.12
C GLU A 302 -11.05 -12.87 -6.21
N PHE A 303 -10.35 -13.97 -5.97
CA PHE A 303 -9.45 -14.58 -6.96
C PHE A 303 -10.22 -15.11 -8.18
N LYS A 304 -11.39 -15.71 -7.99
CA LYS A 304 -12.27 -16.11 -9.11
C LYS A 304 -12.71 -14.90 -9.93
N MET A 305 -13.11 -13.81 -9.28
CA MET A 305 -13.51 -12.57 -9.95
C MET A 305 -12.34 -11.96 -10.76
N LEU A 306 -11.14 -11.96 -10.20
CA LEU A 306 -9.91 -11.53 -10.89
C LEU A 306 -9.67 -12.34 -12.17
N VAL A 307 -9.71 -13.67 -12.08
CA VAL A 307 -9.47 -14.55 -13.25
C VAL A 307 -10.58 -14.41 -14.30
N GLN A 308 -11.83 -14.24 -13.89
CA GLN A 308 -12.94 -13.95 -14.80
C GLN A 308 -12.76 -12.62 -15.54
N ALA A 309 -12.24 -11.61 -14.85
CA ALA A 309 -11.94 -10.32 -15.45
C ALA A 309 -10.79 -10.43 -16.47
N TYR A 310 -9.71 -11.17 -16.15
CA TYR A 310 -8.64 -11.48 -17.12
C TYR A 310 -9.18 -12.20 -18.37
N MET A 311 -10.08 -13.17 -18.21
CA MET A 311 -10.73 -13.84 -19.33
C MET A 311 -11.53 -12.88 -20.21
N SER A 312 -12.15 -11.85 -19.60
CA SER A 312 -12.90 -10.82 -20.32
C SER A 312 -11.97 -9.95 -21.17
N GLU A 313 -10.84 -9.50 -20.63
CA GLU A 313 -9.82 -8.76 -21.38
C GLU A 313 -9.20 -9.61 -22.51
N ALA A 314 -8.92 -10.89 -22.24
CA ALA A 314 -8.42 -11.81 -23.26
C ALA A 314 -9.42 -11.97 -24.43
N ARG A 315 -10.73 -12.07 -24.12
CA ARG A 315 -11.80 -12.08 -25.14
C ARG A 315 -11.87 -10.77 -25.92
N TRP A 316 -11.68 -9.63 -25.26
CA TRP A 316 -11.61 -8.34 -25.96
C TRP A 316 -10.45 -8.32 -26.95
N LEU A 317 -9.26 -8.76 -26.52
CA LEU A 317 -8.08 -8.84 -27.35
C LEU A 317 -8.29 -9.75 -28.59
N LYS A 318 -8.78 -10.99 -28.39
CA LYS A 318 -9.01 -11.94 -29.51
C LYS A 318 -10.00 -11.40 -30.54
N ASN A 319 -11.05 -10.72 -30.09
CA ASN A 319 -12.09 -10.20 -30.98
C ASN A 319 -11.76 -8.81 -31.54
N ASN A 320 -10.59 -8.25 -31.20
CA ASN A 320 -10.24 -6.85 -31.47
C ASN A 320 -11.37 -5.89 -31.04
N TYR A 321 -12.04 -6.24 -29.94
CA TYR A 321 -13.13 -5.46 -29.38
C TYR A 321 -12.53 -4.32 -28.57
N LYS A 322 -13.02 -3.11 -28.85
CA LYS A 322 -12.64 -1.93 -28.13
C LYS A 322 -13.80 -1.51 -27.22
N PRO A 323 -13.68 -1.70 -25.90
CA PRO A 323 -14.74 -1.32 -24.97
C PRO A 323 -14.91 0.20 -24.92
N THR A 324 -16.07 0.64 -24.41
CA THR A 324 -16.22 2.05 -23.99
C THR A 324 -15.33 2.32 -22.77
N THR A 325 -15.05 3.59 -22.48
CA THR A 325 -14.27 4.00 -21.30
C THR A 325 -14.92 3.49 -20.01
N GLU A 326 -16.25 3.53 -19.92
CA GLU A 326 -17.00 3.05 -18.75
C GLU A 326 -16.92 1.53 -18.60
N GLU A 327 -17.12 0.80 -19.70
CA GLU A 327 -17.00 -0.66 -19.74
C GLU A 327 -15.58 -1.12 -19.38
N TYR A 328 -14.56 -0.48 -19.98
CA TYR A 328 -13.16 -0.74 -19.66
C TYR A 328 -12.89 -0.49 -18.17
N LEU A 329 -13.31 0.66 -17.64
CA LEU A 329 -13.04 0.99 -16.24
C LEU A 329 -13.72 0.00 -15.30
N HIS A 330 -14.94 -0.46 -15.59
CA HIS A 330 -15.60 -1.45 -14.75
C HIS A 330 -14.83 -2.77 -14.66
N ALA A 331 -14.39 -3.33 -15.80
CA ALA A 331 -13.62 -4.58 -15.81
C ALA A 331 -12.20 -4.40 -15.27
N SER A 332 -11.54 -3.31 -15.63
CA SER A 332 -10.12 -3.10 -15.33
C SER A 332 -9.83 -2.77 -13.86
N LEU A 333 -10.85 -2.33 -13.10
CA LEU A 333 -10.73 -2.24 -11.65
C LEU A 333 -10.57 -3.62 -11.01
N GLU A 334 -11.20 -4.66 -11.58
CA GLU A 334 -10.99 -6.04 -11.13
C GLU A 334 -9.63 -6.57 -11.58
N THR A 335 -9.24 -6.39 -12.86
CA THR A 335 -7.93 -6.83 -13.37
C THR A 335 -6.75 -6.06 -12.79
N SER A 336 -6.99 -4.94 -12.11
CA SER A 336 -5.97 -4.31 -11.25
C SER A 336 -5.46 -5.25 -10.14
N GLY A 337 -6.26 -6.24 -9.74
CA GLY A 337 -5.96 -7.16 -8.65
C GLY A 337 -6.09 -6.55 -7.25
N TYR A 338 -6.40 -5.25 -7.11
CA TYR A 338 -6.35 -4.56 -5.82
C TYR A 338 -7.51 -4.90 -4.88
N SER A 339 -8.69 -5.24 -5.40
CA SER A 339 -9.81 -5.80 -4.61
C SER A 339 -9.39 -7.13 -3.96
N PHE A 340 -8.79 -8.01 -4.77
CA PHE A 340 -8.23 -9.28 -4.33
C PHE A 340 -7.08 -9.11 -3.33
N MET A 341 -6.08 -8.28 -3.64
CA MET A 341 -4.92 -8.03 -2.76
C MET A 341 -5.34 -7.42 -1.42
N THR A 342 -6.34 -6.54 -1.42
CA THR A 342 -6.88 -5.98 -0.18
C THR A 342 -7.46 -7.09 0.70
N THR A 343 -8.35 -7.91 0.16
CA THR A 343 -8.97 -9.02 0.90
C THR A 343 -7.93 -10.04 1.39
N LEU A 344 -6.98 -10.39 0.52
CA LEU A 344 -5.86 -11.29 0.84
C LEU A 344 -5.02 -10.75 2.01
N SER A 345 -4.79 -9.43 2.06
CA SER A 345 -3.96 -8.81 3.09
C SER A 345 -4.48 -9.01 4.51
N TYR A 346 -5.79 -9.27 4.68
CA TYR A 346 -6.44 -9.41 5.98
C TYR A 346 -6.37 -10.82 6.57
N ILE A 347 -6.09 -11.85 5.76
CA ILE A 347 -6.12 -13.25 6.19
C ILE A 347 -5.18 -13.47 7.40
N GLY A 348 -3.92 -13.09 7.27
CA GLY A 348 -2.90 -13.27 8.31
C GLY A 348 -2.85 -12.18 9.39
N MET A 349 -3.89 -11.35 9.54
CA MET A 349 -3.94 -10.28 10.56
C MET A 349 -4.45 -10.74 11.94
N GLY A 350 -4.59 -12.05 12.15
CA GLY A 350 -5.05 -12.65 13.40
C GLY A 350 -6.49 -12.29 13.76
N ASP A 351 -6.84 -12.44 15.04
CA ASP A 351 -8.22 -12.38 15.54
C ASP A 351 -8.94 -11.05 15.31
N THR A 352 -8.20 -9.96 15.07
CA THR A 352 -8.77 -8.65 14.74
C THR A 352 -9.51 -8.65 13.39
N ALA A 353 -9.08 -9.50 12.46
CA ALA A 353 -9.70 -9.66 11.14
C ALA A 353 -10.90 -10.60 11.23
N THR A 354 -11.98 -10.07 11.80
CA THR A 354 -13.27 -10.75 11.96
C THR A 354 -14.02 -10.87 10.63
N GLU A 355 -15.03 -11.73 10.57
CA GLU A 355 -15.88 -11.88 9.39
C GLU A 355 -16.55 -10.56 8.97
N ASN A 356 -16.87 -9.68 9.91
CA ASN A 356 -17.45 -8.37 9.60
C ASN A 356 -16.50 -7.49 8.78
N ILE A 357 -15.17 -7.61 8.98
CA ILE A 357 -14.18 -6.91 8.16
C ILE A 357 -14.21 -7.43 6.72
N PHE A 358 -14.30 -8.75 6.54
CA PHE A 358 -14.39 -9.37 5.22
C PHE A 358 -15.72 -9.05 4.51
N LYS A 359 -16.82 -8.93 5.24
CA LYS A 359 -18.10 -8.45 4.71
C LYS A 359 -18.04 -6.98 4.32
N TRP A 360 -17.41 -6.14 5.15
CA TRP A 360 -17.24 -4.71 4.87
C TRP A 360 -16.42 -4.49 3.60
N VAL A 361 -15.26 -5.13 3.46
CA VAL A 361 -14.39 -4.93 2.29
C VAL A 361 -15.03 -5.41 0.99
N ARG A 362 -15.81 -6.50 1.04
CA ARG A 362 -16.55 -7.03 -0.11
C ARG A 362 -17.67 -6.10 -0.58
N ASN A 363 -18.17 -5.21 0.28
CA ASN A 363 -19.15 -4.21 -0.13
C ASN A 363 -18.51 -3.04 -0.90
N GLU A 364 -17.26 -3.17 -1.33
CA GLU A 364 -16.51 -2.21 -2.14
C GLU A 364 -16.58 -0.78 -1.58
N PRO A 365 -16.13 -0.56 -0.33
CA PRO A 365 -16.14 0.76 0.26
C PRO A 365 -15.29 1.72 -0.60
N LYS A 366 -15.58 3.02 -0.47
CA LYS A 366 -14.99 4.08 -1.32
C LYS A 366 -13.46 4.01 -1.36
N ILE A 367 -12.82 3.67 -0.23
CA ILE A 367 -11.37 3.48 -0.11
C ILE A 367 -10.83 2.32 -0.97
N VAL A 368 -11.55 1.20 -1.08
CA VAL A 368 -11.16 0.05 -1.93
C VAL A 368 -11.26 0.47 -3.39
N LYS A 369 -12.40 1.04 -3.80
CA LYS A 369 -12.59 1.54 -5.16
C LYS A 369 -11.53 2.58 -5.55
N GLY A 370 -11.23 3.51 -4.65
CA GLY A 370 -10.16 4.49 -4.84
C GLY A 370 -8.80 3.83 -5.04
N SER A 371 -8.48 2.80 -4.26
CA SER A 371 -7.23 2.04 -4.40
C SER A 371 -7.13 1.33 -5.75
N CYS A 372 -8.21 0.69 -6.22
CA CYS A 372 -8.25 0.05 -7.54
C CYS A 372 -8.11 1.08 -8.68
N ILE A 373 -8.76 2.26 -8.58
CA ILE A 373 -8.62 3.36 -9.55
C ILE A 373 -7.17 3.83 -9.63
N ILE A 374 -6.52 4.03 -8.48
CA ILE A 374 -5.12 4.45 -8.42
C ILE A 374 -4.24 3.39 -9.08
N ALA A 375 -4.42 2.12 -8.72
CA ALA A 375 -3.63 1.03 -9.28
C ALA A 375 -3.75 0.96 -10.80
N ARG A 376 -4.98 0.84 -11.30
CA ARG A 376 -5.24 0.67 -12.73
C ARG A 376 -4.78 1.87 -13.55
N LEU A 377 -5.20 3.08 -13.18
CA LEU A 377 -4.89 4.25 -14.01
C LEU A 377 -3.43 4.68 -13.93
N MET A 378 -2.73 4.43 -12.82
CA MET A 378 -1.29 4.69 -12.77
C MET A 378 -0.52 3.69 -13.64
N ASP A 379 -0.89 2.42 -13.59
CA ASP A 379 -0.34 1.37 -14.45
C ASP A 379 -0.53 1.71 -15.92
N ASP A 380 -1.79 1.89 -16.35
CA ASP A 380 -2.15 2.24 -17.73
C ASP A 380 -1.35 3.43 -18.26
N ILE A 381 -1.10 4.49 -17.46
CA ILE A 381 -0.32 5.66 -17.93
C ILE A 381 1.11 5.26 -18.30
N VAL A 382 1.77 4.46 -17.46
CA VAL A 382 3.21 4.18 -17.56
C VAL A 382 3.54 2.93 -18.34
N SER A 383 2.61 1.98 -18.46
CA SER A 383 2.74 0.74 -19.23
C SER A 383 2.25 0.88 -20.67
N ASN A 384 1.40 1.88 -20.97
CA ASN A 384 0.76 2.11 -22.27
C ASN A 384 1.64 1.83 -23.49
N GLU A 385 2.77 2.52 -23.63
CA GLU A 385 3.61 2.40 -24.83
C GLU A 385 4.22 1.00 -24.98
N PHE A 386 4.54 0.34 -23.87
CA PHE A 386 5.11 -1.00 -23.87
C PHE A 386 4.03 -2.03 -24.24
N GLU A 387 2.84 -1.92 -23.64
CA GLU A 387 1.70 -2.80 -23.88
C GLU A 387 1.18 -2.71 -25.32
N GLN A 388 1.03 -1.50 -25.85
CA GLN A 388 0.59 -1.32 -27.24
C GLN A 388 1.59 -1.89 -28.25
N LYS A 389 2.90 -1.82 -27.97
CA LYS A 389 3.93 -2.41 -28.85
C LYS A 389 3.87 -3.94 -28.92
N ARG A 390 3.38 -4.62 -27.88
CA ARG A 390 3.24 -6.08 -27.85
C ARG A 390 1.83 -6.57 -28.25
N GLY A 391 0.92 -5.66 -28.61
CA GLY A 391 -0.44 -5.99 -29.02
C GLY A 391 -1.35 -6.38 -27.85
N HIS A 392 -1.28 -5.67 -26.72
CA HIS A 392 -2.21 -5.85 -25.61
C HIS A 392 -3.61 -5.28 -25.91
N VAL A 393 -4.60 -5.64 -25.08
CA VAL A 393 -5.92 -4.97 -25.05
C VAL A 393 -5.79 -3.44 -24.93
N SER A 394 -6.80 -2.70 -25.43
CA SER A 394 -6.85 -1.24 -25.28
C SER A 394 -6.86 -0.85 -23.81
N SER A 395 -5.92 0.00 -23.37
CA SER A 395 -5.94 0.56 -22.00
C SER A 395 -7.00 1.66 -21.88
N PHE A 396 -7.14 2.26 -20.69
CA PHE A 396 -8.00 3.43 -20.52
C PHE A 396 -7.66 4.54 -21.54
N LEU A 397 -6.38 4.75 -21.83
CA LEU A 397 -5.95 5.82 -22.75
C LEU A 397 -6.49 5.58 -24.16
N GLU A 398 -6.37 4.37 -24.70
CA GLU A 398 -6.88 4.00 -26.01
C GLU A 398 -8.40 4.12 -26.08
N CYS A 399 -9.10 3.65 -25.05
CA CYS A 399 -10.56 3.70 -24.98
C CYS A 399 -11.03 5.17 -24.97
N TYR A 400 -10.44 6.00 -24.11
CA TYR A 400 -10.81 7.40 -23.96
C TYR A 400 -10.50 8.24 -25.21
N MET A 401 -9.31 8.07 -25.79
CA MET A 401 -8.93 8.78 -27.01
C MET A 401 -9.87 8.47 -28.17
N SER A 402 -10.30 7.21 -28.27
CA SER A 402 -11.20 6.75 -29.34
C SER A 402 -12.63 7.22 -29.18
N GLU A 403 -13.14 7.17 -27.95
CA GLU A 403 -14.52 7.52 -27.65
C GLU A 403 -14.76 9.04 -27.77
N TYR A 404 -13.79 9.85 -27.34
CA TYR A 404 -13.93 11.30 -27.29
C TYR A 404 -13.15 12.05 -28.38
N GLY A 405 -12.36 11.36 -29.22
CA GLY A 405 -11.58 11.99 -30.29
C GLY A 405 -10.53 12.97 -29.77
N VAL A 406 -9.92 12.69 -28.61
CA VAL A 406 -8.97 13.57 -27.92
C VAL A 406 -7.53 13.07 -28.01
N SER A 407 -6.57 13.94 -27.71
CA SER A 407 -5.14 13.55 -27.65
C SER A 407 -4.82 12.69 -26.43
N ARG A 408 -3.66 12.02 -26.49
CA ARG A 408 -3.14 11.23 -25.38
C ARG A 408 -2.92 12.07 -24.12
N GLU A 409 -2.46 13.31 -24.26
CA GLU A 409 -2.25 14.23 -23.14
C GLU A 409 -3.56 14.53 -22.42
N VAL A 410 -4.66 14.71 -23.16
CA VAL A 410 -5.99 14.94 -22.58
C VAL A 410 -6.49 13.69 -21.85
N ALA A 411 -6.26 12.50 -22.41
CA ALA A 411 -6.58 11.23 -21.73
C ALA A 411 -5.78 11.07 -20.43
N ILE A 412 -4.47 11.38 -20.43
CA ILE A 412 -3.63 11.35 -19.23
C ILE A 412 -4.13 12.34 -18.18
N GLN A 413 -4.52 13.56 -18.57
CA GLN A 413 -5.10 14.54 -17.64
C GLN A 413 -6.40 14.02 -17.01
N LYS A 414 -7.23 13.32 -17.77
CA LYS A 414 -8.44 12.66 -17.26
C LYS A 414 -8.09 11.60 -16.21
N CYS A 415 -7.10 10.73 -16.48
CA CYS A 415 -6.61 9.75 -15.51
C CYS A 415 -6.09 10.43 -14.23
N GLN A 416 -5.26 11.46 -14.38
CA GLN A 416 -4.68 12.19 -13.23
C GLN A 416 -5.76 12.84 -12.36
N LYS A 417 -6.84 13.33 -12.95
CA LYS A 417 -8.01 13.85 -12.21
C LYS A 417 -8.75 12.75 -11.45
N ALA A 418 -8.93 11.57 -12.06
CA ALA A 418 -9.54 10.42 -11.40
C ALA A 418 -8.69 9.90 -10.24
N ILE A 419 -7.37 9.73 -10.44
CA ILE A 419 -6.39 9.38 -9.39
C ILE A 419 -6.43 10.40 -8.25
N THR A 420 -6.52 11.69 -8.59
CA THR A 420 -6.65 12.78 -7.62
C THR A 420 -7.88 12.64 -6.74
N ASN A 421 -9.03 12.33 -7.34
CA ASN A 421 -10.27 12.12 -6.58
C ASN A 421 -10.21 10.84 -5.75
N ALA A 422 -9.65 9.76 -6.29
CA ALA A 422 -9.45 8.52 -5.55
C ALA A 422 -8.59 8.71 -4.27
N TRP A 423 -7.55 9.53 -4.32
CA TRP A 423 -6.79 9.89 -3.12
C TRP A 423 -7.62 10.67 -2.09
N LYS A 424 -8.54 11.55 -2.53
CA LYS A 424 -9.44 12.25 -1.60
C LYS A 424 -10.40 11.28 -0.93
N ASP A 425 -10.91 10.32 -1.69
CA ASP A 425 -11.81 9.27 -1.21
C ASP A 425 -11.13 8.39 -0.15
N ILE A 426 -9.88 7.98 -0.39
CA ILE A 426 -9.07 7.25 0.60
C ILE A 426 -8.83 8.09 1.85
N ASN A 427 -8.45 9.36 1.69
CA ASN A 427 -8.18 10.24 2.82
C ASN A 427 -9.43 10.46 3.69
N GLU A 428 -10.59 10.64 3.06
CA GLU A 428 -11.87 10.82 3.75
C GLU A 428 -12.24 9.61 4.60
N GLU A 429 -12.11 8.40 4.04
CA GLU A 429 -12.42 7.14 4.74
C GLU A 429 -11.45 6.84 5.90
N CYS A 430 -10.25 7.44 5.89
CA CYS A 430 -9.29 7.37 6.99
C CYS A 430 -9.59 8.35 8.14
N LEU A 431 -10.58 9.25 8.01
CA LEU A 431 -10.96 10.15 9.09
C LEU A 431 -11.93 9.48 10.08
N LYS A 432 -11.82 9.85 11.36
CA LYS A 432 -12.64 9.37 12.47
C LYS A 432 -14.01 10.09 12.45
N PRO A 433 -15.11 9.39 12.79
CA PRO A 433 -15.17 7.96 13.10
C PRO A 433 -15.00 7.08 11.84
N THR A 434 -14.17 6.05 11.94
CA THR A 434 -13.91 5.13 10.81
C THR A 434 -14.92 3.98 10.80
N SER A 435 -15.27 3.47 9.61
CA SER A 435 -16.18 2.32 9.48
C SER A 435 -15.59 0.99 9.98
N VAL A 436 -14.27 0.88 9.96
CA VAL A 436 -13.49 -0.26 10.48
C VAL A 436 -12.25 0.24 11.21
N PRO A 437 -11.57 -0.60 12.02
CA PRO A 437 -10.33 -0.21 12.68
C PRO A 437 -9.26 0.25 11.68
N MET A 438 -8.52 1.30 12.04
CA MET A 438 -7.48 1.92 11.21
C MET A 438 -6.44 0.92 10.63
N PRO A 439 -6.01 -0.15 11.33
CA PRO A 439 -5.09 -1.12 10.76
C PRO A 439 -5.57 -1.76 9.44
N PHE A 440 -6.88 -1.88 9.20
CA PHE A 440 -7.43 -2.39 7.94
C PHE A 440 -7.38 -1.34 6.83
N LEU A 441 -7.80 -0.10 7.12
CA LEU A 441 -7.69 1.02 6.18
C LEU A 441 -6.24 1.29 5.77
N THR A 442 -5.31 1.09 6.71
CA THR A 442 -3.86 1.26 6.48
C THR A 442 -3.33 0.28 5.44
N ARG A 443 -3.88 -0.94 5.33
CA ARG A 443 -3.45 -1.89 4.29
C ARG A 443 -3.81 -1.36 2.91
N ILE A 444 -5.04 -0.85 2.76
CA ILE A 444 -5.53 -0.28 1.50
C ILE A 444 -4.72 0.97 1.13
N LEU A 445 -4.48 1.84 2.12
CA LEU A 445 -3.64 3.02 1.96
C LEU A 445 -2.20 2.65 1.54
N ASN A 446 -1.60 1.63 2.15
CA ASN A 446 -0.25 1.19 1.81
C ASN A 446 -0.17 0.54 0.43
N LEU A 447 -1.19 -0.18 -0.01
CA LEU A 447 -1.33 -0.64 -1.39
C LEU A 447 -1.34 0.56 -2.35
N SER A 448 -2.16 1.58 -2.09
CA SER A 448 -2.19 2.80 -2.90
C SER A 448 -0.85 3.57 -2.90
N ARG A 449 -0.16 3.62 -1.76
CA ARG A 449 1.19 4.21 -1.64
C ARG A 449 2.21 3.47 -2.48
N PHE A 450 2.11 2.14 -2.56
CA PHE A 450 2.98 1.33 -3.41
C PHE A 450 2.93 1.81 -4.86
N MET A 451 1.72 2.01 -5.41
CA MET A 451 1.54 2.53 -6.78
C MET A 451 2.15 3.91 -6.94
N ASN A 452 1.96 4.79 -5.96
CA ASN A 452 2.55 6.13 -6.00
C ASN A 452 4.10 6.14 -5.94
N VAL A 453 4.73 5.12 -5.35
CA VAL A 453 6.19 5.00 -5.32
C VAL A 453 6.72 4.30 -6.57
N PHE A 454 6.07 3.22 -7.03
CA PHE A 454 6.63 2.33 -8.04
C PHE A 454 6.01 2.43 -9.43
N TYR A 455 4.93 3.19 -9.61
CA TYR A 455 4.25 3.40 -10.89
C TYR A 455 4.08 4.89 -11.24
N LYS A 456 4.72 5.79 -10.48
CA LYS A 456 4.64 7.24 -10.74
C LYS A 456 5.24 7.63 -12.08
N ASP A 457 6.42 7.10 -12.40
CA ASP A 457 7.19 7.47 -13.59
C ASP A 457 7.39 6.29 -14.55
N LYS A 458 7.28 5.06 -14.06
CA LYS A 458 7.56 3.83 -14.82
C LYS A 458 6.93 2.64 -14.11
N ASP A 459 6.54 1.60 -14.86
CA ASP A 459 6.27 0.28 -14.29
C ASP A 459 7.57 -0.36 -13.76
N ASN A 460 7.80 -0.23 -12.45
CA ASN A 460 8.95 -0.79 -11.75
C ASN A 460 8.75 -2.25 -11.32
N PHE A 461 7.59 -2.87 -11.55
CA PHE A 461 7.42 -4.30 -11.30
C PHE A 461 7.90 -5.13 -12.49
N THR A 462 7.46 -4.76 -13.70
CA THR A 462 7.97 -5.40 -14.93
C THR A 462 9.45 -5.06 -15.12
N HIS A 463 9.83 -3.80 -14.91
CA HIS A 463 11.20 -3.31 -15.10
C HIS A 463 11.94 -3.08 -13.76
N SER A 464 12.05 -4.12 -12.94
CA SER A 464 12.50 -4.03 -11.54
C SER A 464 13.98 -3.67 -11.32
N GLY A 465 14.80 -3.62 -12.37
CA GLY A 465 16.24 -3.35 -12.26
C GLY A 465 16.63 -1.96 -11.71
N GLY A 466 15.70 -1.00 -11.69
CA GLY A 466 15.92 0.39 -11.28
C GLY A 466 15.54 0.68 -9.82
N LEU A 467 14.51 1.51 -9.63
CA LEU A 467 14.07 1.99 -8.31
C LEU A 467 13.71 0.84 -7.37
N MET A 468 12.94 -0.15 -7.86
CA MET A 468 12.55 -1.34 -7.10
C MET A 468 13.76 -2.05 -6.48
N LYS A 469 14.76 -2.42 -7.30
CA LYS A 469 16.00 -3.06 -6.83
C LYS A 469 16.76 -2.20 -5.81
N LYS A 470 16.80 -0.88 -5.99
CA LYS A 470 17.44 0.05 -5.03
C LYS A 470 16.71 0.02 -3.67
N CYS A 471 15.38 0.08 -3.67
CA CYS A 471 14.55 0.04 -2.47
C CYS A 471 14.62 -1.32 -1.76
N ILE A 472 14.60 -2.42 -2.52
CA ILE A 472 14.80 -3.79 -2.00
C ILE A 472 16.13 -3.88 -1.25
N LYS A 473 17.22 -3.39 -1.85
CA LYS A 473 18.55 -3.36 -1.20
C LYS A 473 18.53 -2.56 0.10
N ALA A 474 17.97 -1.35 0.07
CA ALA A 474 17.91 -0.47 1.23
C ALA A 474 17.12 -1.06 2.41
N LEU A 475 16.08 -1.86 2.15
CA LEU A 475 15.25 -2.45 3.21
C LEU A 475 15.70 -3.84 3.65
N LEU A 476 16.27 -4.66 2.75
CA LEU A 476 16.54 -6.08 2.99
C LEU A 476 18.02 -6.47 2.95
N ILE A 477 18.92 -5.59 2.54
CA ILE A 477 20.34 -5.92 2.39
C ILE A 477 21.22 -4.97 3.21
N ASP A 478 21.05 -3.67 3.01
CA ASP A 478 21.92 -2.65 3.56
C ASP A 478 21.43 -2.25 4.97
N PRO A 479 22.15 -2.58 6.05
CA PRO A 479 21.74 -2.21 7.40
C PRO A 479 21.94 -0.71 7.63
N VAL A 480 21.22 -0.18 8.62
CA VAL A 480 21.45 1.17 9.13
C VAL A 480 22.67 1.14 10.06
N PRO A 481 23.65 2.05 9.91
CA PRO A 481 24.79 2.13 10.84
C PRO A 481 24.31 2.41 12.27
N ILE A 482 24.80 1.62 13.23
CA ILE A 482 24.54 1.81 14.66
C ILE A 482 25.57 2.79 15.20
#